data_AF-A0A314UKE4-F1
#
_entry.id   AF-A0A314UKE4-F1
#
_cell.length_a   1.000
_cell.length_b   1.000
_cell.length_c   1.000
_cell.angle_alpha   90.00
_cell.angle_beta   90.00
_cell.angle_gamma   90.00
#
_symmetry.space_group_name_H-M   'P 1'
#
loop_
_entity.id
_entity.type
_entity.pdbx_description
1 polymer ?
#
loop_
_entity_poly.entity_id
_entity_poly.type
_entity_poly.pdbx_seq_one_letter_code
_entity_poly.pdbx_strand_id
1 'polypeptide(L)' 'MASSLEHFINSTTQKLDPIEVYNEVIAIPDLSPDEQLKACSWFIENEKQFLMLKTIPTERKKGMVLMFISPKA' A
#
# COMPACT_ATOMS: atom_id res chain seq x y z
N MET A 1 28.53 -19.09 -5.50
CA MET A 1 28.04 -18.26 -4.38
C MET A 1 26.95 -17.37 -4.95
N ALA A 2 25.71 -17.86 -4.93
CA ALA A 2 24.56 -17.11 -5.41
C ALA A 2 24.33 -15.91 -4.48
N SER A 3 24.21 -14.76 -5.12
CA SER A 3 24.45 -13.44 -4.57
C SER A 3 23.39 -13.03 -3.55
N SER A 4 23.77 -12.21 -2.58
CA SER A 4 22.91 -11.50 -1.61
C SER A 4 21.65 -10.87 -2.26
N LEU A 5 21.69 -10.61 -3.57
CA LEU A 5 20.57 -10.14 -4.38
C LEU A 5 19.42 -11.15 -4.50
N GLU A 6 19.68 -12.45 -4.67
CA GLU A 6 18.62 -13.47 -4.76
C GLU A 6 17.91 -13.64 -3.42
N HIS A 7 18.66 -13.55 -2.32
CA HIS A 7 18.11 -13.58 -0.97
C HIS A 7 17.30 -12.30 -0.66
N PHE A 8 17.73 -11.15 -1.17
CA PHE A 8 16.99 -9.89 -1.08
C PHE A 8 15.70 -9.95 -1.90
N ILE A 9 15.76 -10.42 -3.16
CA ILE A 9 14.60 -10.57 -4.05
C ILE A 9 13.60 -11.60 -3.49
N ASN A 10 14.06 -12.75 -3.00
CA ASN A 10 13.20 -13.76 -2.36
C ASN A 10 12.70 -13.33 -0.97
N SER A 11 13.32 -12.35 -0.30
CA SER A 11 12.75 -11.75 0.91
C SER A 11 11.68 -10.70 0.61
N THR A 12 11.76 -10.05 -0.56
CA THR A 12 10.79 -9.06 -1.05
C THR A 12 9.58 -9.67 -1.77
N THR A 13 9.43 -11.00 -1.79
CA THR A 13 8.24 -11.70 -2.32
C THR A 13 7.23 -12.03 -1.23
N GLN A 14 7.29 -11.37 -0.07
CA GLN A 14 6.20 -11.43 0.90
C GLN A 14 5.03 -10.62 0.32
N LYS A 15 4.15 -11.30 -0.43
CA LYS A 15 2.89 -10.70 -0.87
C LYS A 15 2.17 -10.16 0.35
N LEU A 16 1.84 -8.87 0.33
CA LEU A 16 1.00 -8.25 1.34
C LEU A 16 -0.29 -9.07 1.51
N ASP A 17 -0.71 -9.25 2.76
CA ASP A 17 -2.00 -9.86 3.05
C ASP A 17 -3.11 -8.91 2.56
N PRO A 18 -3.95 -9.32 1.59
CA PRO A 18 -5.04 -8.48 1.09
C PRO A 18 -6.00 -8.04 2.20
N ILE A 19 -6.16 -8.85 3.26
CA ILE A 19 -7.01 -8.51 4.41
C ILE A 19 -6.39 -7.37 5.22
N GLU A 20 -5.06 -7.39 5.42
CA GLU A 20 -4.34 -6.32 6.10
C GLU A 20 -4.44 -5.00 5.31
N VAL A 21 -4.24 -5.06 4.00
CA VAL A 21 -4.37 -3.88 3.12
C VAL A 21 -5.78 -3.31 3.20
N TYR A 22 -6.80 -4.17 3.11
CA TYR A 22 -8.19 -3.76 3.23
C TYR A 22 -8.47 -3.05 4.56
N ASN A 23 -8.08 -3.67 5.68
CA ASN A 23 -8.32 -3.12 7.02
C ASN A 23 -7.66 -1.76 7.23
N GLU A 24 -6.43 -1.58 6.74
CA GLU A 24 -5.74 -0.29 6.82
C GLU A 24 -6.37 0.78 5.93
N VAL A 25 -6.83 0.41 4.74
CA VAL A 25 -7.48 1.36 3.81
C VAL A 25 -8.85 1.79 4.32
N ILE A 26 -9.68 0.89 4.85
CA ILE A 26 -11.01 1.25 5.38
C ILE A 26 -10.93 2.06 6.68
N ALA A 27 -9.81 1.97 7.40
CA ALA A 27 -9.57 2.75 8.61
C ALA A 27 -9.25 4.23 8.30
N ILE A 28 -8.99 4.57 7.03
CA ILE A 28 -8.73 5.94 6.61
C ILE A 28 -10.06 6.69 6.49
N PRO A 29 -10.26 7.76 7.28
CA PRO A 29 -11.50 8.52 7.22
C PRO A 29 -11.65 9.22 5.86
N ASP A 30 -12.91 9.44 5.48
CA ASP A 30 -13.31 10.23 4.31
C ASP A 30 -12.85 9.68 2.95
N LEU A 31 -12.39 8.43 2.84
CA LEU A 31 -12.27 7.75 1.55
C LEU A 31 -13.63 7.21 1.10
N SER A 32 -14.02 7.55 -0.12
CA SER A 32 -15.18 6.96 -0.77
C SER A 32 -14.95 5.47 -1.10
N PRO A 33 -16.01 4.66 -1.28
CA PRO A 33 -15.86 3.25 -1.63
C PRO A 33 -15.02 2.99 -2.89
N ASP A 34 -15.12 3.86 -3.90
CA ASP A 34 -14.33 3.77 -5.14
C ASP A 34 -12.84 4.06 -4.89
N GLU A 35 -12.54 5.08 -4.08
CA GLU A 35 -11.16 5.38 -3.68
C GLU A 35 -10.55 4.26 -2.82
N GLN A 36 -11.34 3.65 -1.93
CA GLN A 36 -10.92 2.48 -1.15
C GLN A 36 -10.56 1.30 -2.08
N LEU A 37 -11.41 0.98 -3.06
CA LEU A 37 -11.15 -0.12 -4.00
C LEU A 37 -9.89 0.13 -4.85
N LYS A 38 -9.71 1.37 -5.33
CA LYS A 38 -8.52 1.78 -6.07
C LYS A 38 -7.26 1.72 -5.21
N ALA A 39 -7.35 2.17 -3.96
CA ALA A 39 -6.24 2.13 -3.00
C ALA A 39 -5.84 0.69 -2.66
N CYS A 40 -6.81 -0.18 -2.37
CA CYS A 40 -6.54 -1.59 -2.11
C CYS A 40 -5.82 -2.25 -3.28
N SER A 41 -6.34 -2.10 -4.51
CA SER A 41 -5.71 -2.66 -5.71
C SER A 41 -4.29 -2.14 -5.91
N TRP A 42 -4.09 -0.84 -5.71
CA TRP A 42 -2.78 -0.21 -5.88
C TRP A 42 -1.77 -0.67 -4.82
N PHE A 43 -2.16 -0.72 -3.54
CA PHE A 43 -1.24 -1.09 -2.44
C PHE A 43 -0.85 -2.56 -2.45
N ILE A 44 -1.72 -3.48 -2.92
CA ILE A 44 -1.37 -4.90 -3.09
C ILE A 44 -0.14 -5.07 -4.00
N GLU A 45 0.02 -4.20 -5.00
CA GLU A 45 1.15 -4.22 -5.93
C GLU A 45 2.33 -3.34 -5.47
N ASN A 46 2.13 -2.49 -4.46
CA ASN A 46 3.08 -1.45 -4.03
C ASN A 46 3.39 -1.56 -2.53
N GLU A 47 4.03 -2.67 -2.14
CA GLU A 47 4.33 -3.03 -0.75
C GLU A 47 5.05 -1.91 0.02
N LYS A 48 6.09 -1.33 -0.56
CA LYS A 48 6.91 -0.30 0.11
C LYS A 48 6.10 0.92 0.50
N GLN A 49 5.18 1.34 -0.38
CA GLN A 49 4.32 2.50 -0.16
C GLN A 49 3.22 2.18 0.85
N PHE A 50 2.73 0.94 0.88
CA PHE A 50 1.82 0.49 1.93
C PHE A 50 2.50 0.50 3.31
N LEU A 51 3.72 -0.04 3.42
CA LEU A 51 4.50 0.00 4.66
C LEU A 51 4.76 1.44 5.11
N MET A 52 5.07 2.33 4.16
CA MET A 52 5.20 3.75 4.45
C MET A 52 3.89 4.35 4.96
N LEU A 53 2.75 4.05 4.34
CA LEU A 53 1.43 4.54 4.75
C LEU A 53 1.11 4.20 6.21
N LYS A 54 1.50 2.99 6.68
CA LYS A 54 1.29 2.57 8.09
C LYS A 54 2.03 3.44 9.10
N THR A 55 3.11 4.11 8.71
CA THR A 55 3.88 5.00 9.60
C THR A 55 3.25 6.38 9.77
N ILE A 56 2.21 6.69 8.99
CA ILE A 56 1.64 8.03 8.88
C ILE A 56 0.41 8.12 9.79
N PRO A 57 0.23 9.24 10.52
CA PRO A 57 -0.99 9.48 11.28
C PRO A 57 -2.23 9.39 10.39
N THR A 58 -3.28 8.75 10.90
CA THR A 58 -4.52 8.45 10.14
C THR A 58 -5.14 9.69 9.49
N GLU A 59 -5.04 10.86 10.14
CA GLU A 59 -5.56 12.14 9.67
C GLU A 59 -4.86 12.64 8.39
N ARG A 60 -3.63 12.17 8.13
CA ARG A 60 -2.82 12.55 6.97
C ARG A 60 -2.82 11.48 5.87
N LYS A 61 -3.26 10.26 6.17
CA LYS A 61 -3.24 9.13 5.23
C LYS A 61 -4.05 9.44 3.96
N LYS A 62 -5.23 10.06 4.07
CA LYS A 62 -6.12 10.33 2.92
C LYS A 62 -5.41 11.07 1.79
N GLY A 63 -4.78 12.22 2.06
CA GLY A 63 -4.12 13.01 1.01
C GLY A 63 -3.04 12.23 0.28
N MET A 64 -2.30 11.37 0.99
CA MET A 64 -1.27 10.52 0.39
C MET A 64 -1.86 9.37 -0.42
N VAL A 65 -2.90 8.71 0.08
CA VAL A 65 -3.60 7.67 -0.70
C VAL A 65 -4.10 8.24 -2.02
N LEU A 66 -4.74 9.41 -2.00
CA LEU A 66 -5.21 10.08 -3.22
C LEU A 66 -4.06 10.37 -4.20
N MET A 67 -2.88 10.77 -3.70
CA MET A 67 -1.70 10.97 -4.54
C MET A 67 -1.21 9.67 -5.19
N PHE A 68 -1.29 8.54 -4.51
CA PHE A 68 -0.86 7.25 -5.07
C PHE A 68 -1.84 6.68 -6.11
N ILE A 69 -3.15 6.80 -5.87
CA ILE A 69 -4.18 6.24 -6.75
C ILE A 69 -4.59 7.19 -7.88
N SER A 70 -4.09 8.43 -7.87
CA SER A 70 -4.36 9.40 -8.94
C SER A 70 -3.75 8.90 -10.27
N PRO A 71 -4.44 9.10 -11.40
CA PRO A 71 -3.88 8.78 -12.71
C PRO A 71 -2.58 9.56 -12.90
N LYS A 72 -1.52 8.87 -13.35
CA LYS A 72 -0.34 9.57 -13.88
C LYS A 72 -0.77 10.27 -15.16
N ALA A 73 -0.57 11.60 -15.21
CA ALA A 73 -0.78 12.41 -16.41
C ALA A 73 0.13 11.97 -17.56
#